data_AF-A0A176F3N0-F1
#
_entry.id   AF-A0A176F3N0-F1
#
_cell.length_a   1.000
_cell.length_b   1.000
_cell.length_c   1.000
_cell.angle_alpha   90.00
_cell.angle_beta   90.00
_cell.angle_gamma   90.00
#
_symmetry.space_group_name_H-M   'P 1'
#
loop_
_entity.id
_entity.type
_entity.pdbx_description
1 polymer ?
#
loop_
_entity_poly.entity_id
_entity_poly.type
_entity_poly.pdbx_seq_one_letter_code
_entity_poly.pdbx_strand_id
1 'polypeptide(L)'
;MADAKTKTPLTEEQKQRRWAGRRLAFLHFNQQYRADNPEASKEDRKAAWKEAKKAQTKIALRTLTQMERAGFGFTVPAPAAQAAE
;
A
#
# COMPACT_ATOMS: atom_id res chain seq x y z
N MET A 1 -6.23 1.32 -37.41
CA MET A 1 -7.27 1.31 -36.36
C MET A 1 -6.77 0.44 -35.23
N ALA A 2 -6.23 1.02 -34.17
CA ALA A 2 -5.67 0.26 -33.05
C ALA A 2 -6.79 0.06 -32.01
N ASP A 3 -7.29 -1.16 -31.91
CA ASP A 3 -8.21 -1.60 -30.87
C ASP A 3 -7.68 -1.19 -29.49
N ALA A 4 -8.37 -0.23 -28.89
CA ALA A 4 -8.14 0.20 -27.53
C ALA A 4 -8.44 -0.98 -26.61
N LYS A 5 -7.40 -1.68 -26.14
CA LYS A 5 -7.49 -2.72 -25.10
C LYS A 5 -8.23 -2.14 -23.89
N THR A 6 -9.53 -2.42 -23.80
CA THR A 6 -10.37 -2.11 -22.66
C THR A 6 -9.81 -2.87 -21.46
N LYS A 7 -9.10 -2.15 -20.58
CA LYS A 7 -8.58 -2.72 -19.34
C LYS A 7 -9.80 -3.11 -18.49
N THR A 8 -9.94 -4.41 -18.23
CA THR A 8 -10.97 -4.91 -17.31
C THR A 8 -10.85 -4.16 -15.98
N PRO A 9 -11.94 -3.57 -15.47
CA PRO A 9 -11.92 -2.93 -14.16
C PRO A 9 -11.53 -3.96 -13.09
N LEU A 10 -10.80 -3.51 -12.07
CA LEU A 10 -10.39 -4.35 -10.96
C LEU A 10 -11.62 -4.78 -10.16
N THR A 11 -11.64 -6.05 -9.71
CA THR A 11 -12.63 -6.50 -8.73
C THR A 11 -12.43 -5.78 -7.39
N GLU A 12 -13.47 -5.74 -6.55
CA GLU A 12 -13.37 -5.12 -5.22
C GLU A 12 -12.27 -5.77 -4.35
N GLU A 13 -12.14 -7.09 -4.39
CA GLU A 13 -11.05 -7.81 -3.70
C GLU A 13 -9.67 -7.38 -4.22
N GLN A 14 -9.50 -7.21 -5.53
CA GLN A 14 -8.24 -6.74 -6.11
C GLN A 14 -7.92 -5.29 -5.69
N LYS A 15 -8.95 -4.44 -5.59
CA LYS A 15 -8.79 -3.07 -5.07
C LYS A 15 -8.38 -3.08 -3.60
N GLN A 16 -9.04 -3.89 -2.78
CA GLN A 16 -8.72 -4.05 -1.36
C GLN A 16 -7.30 -4.56 -1.15
N ARG A 17 -6.88 -5.59 -1.90
CA ARG A 17 -5.51 -6.11 -1.85
C ARG A 17 -4.48 -5.06 -2.22
N ARG A 18 -4.73 -4.30 -3.29
CA ARG A 18 -3.85 -3.20 -3.72
C ARG A 18 -3.78 -2.09 -2.68
N TRP A 19 -4.91 -1.76 -2.06
CA TRP A 19 -5.00 -0.78 -0.98
C TRP A 19 -4.19 -1.25 0.24
N ALA A 20 -4.39 -2.49 0.68
CA ALA A 20 -3.67 -3.09 1.81
C ALA A 20 -2.16 -3.09 1.56
N GLY A 21 -1.71 -3.57 0.40
CA GLY A 21 -0.28 -3.57 0.04
C GLY A 21 0.33 -2.18 -0.02
N ARG A 22 -0.39 -1.19 -0.57
CA ARG A 22 0.08 0.20 -0.60
C ARG A 22 0.13 0.82 0.80
N ARG A 23 -0.83 0.47 1.67
CA ARG A 23 -0.86 0.95 3.05
C ARG A 23 0.28 0.37 3.86
N LEU A 24 0.53 -0.93 3.74
CA LEU A 24 1.69 -1.61 4.34
C LEU A 24 3.01 -0.96 3.90
N ALA A 25 3.19 -0.77 2.59
CA ALA A 25 4.38 -0.12 2.03
C ALA A 25 4.60 1.28 2.60
N PHE A 26 3.55 2.10 2.69
CA PHE A 26 3.67 3.46 3.21
C PHE A 26 3.99 3.48 4.71
N LEU A 27 3.34 2.64 5.51
CA LEU A 27 3.56 2.60 6.96
C LEU A 27 4.99 2.16 7.27
N HIS A 28 5.46 1.09 6.64
CA HIS A 28 6.81 0.60 6.80
C HIS A 28 7.84 1.65 6.34
N PHE A 29 7.66 2.24 5.15
CA PHE A 29 8.52 3.31 4.67
C PHE A 29 8.56 4.50 5.64
N ASN A 30 7.41 4.94 6.14
CA ASN A 30 7.32 6.11 7.02
C ASN A 30 7.97 5.85 8.39
N GLN A 31 7.86 4.63 8.93
CA GLN A 31 8.56 4.23 10.15
C GLN A 31 10.07 4.29 9.95
N GLN A 32 10.57 3.63 8.90
CA GLN A 32 12.00 3.59 8.60
C GLN A 32 12.55 4.99 8.30
N TYR A 33 11.88 5.75 7.42
CA TYR A 33 12.34 7.07 6.99
C TYR A 33 12.42 8.05 8.17
N ARG A 34 11.49 7.98 9.13
CA ARG A 34 11.53 8.82 10.34
C ARG A 34 12.66 8.43 11.29
N ALA A 35 12.96 7.15 11.40
CA ALA A 35 14.07 6.67 12.22
C ALA A 35 15.41 7.12 11.63
N ASP A 36 15.56 7.02 10.31
CA ASP A 36 16.80 7.37 9.60
C ASP A 36 16.95 8.88 9.38
N ASN A 37 15.84 9.62 9.35
CA ASN A 37 15.81 11.06 9.10
C ASN A 37 14.95 11.77 10.14
N PRO A 38 15.40 11.84 11.41
CA PRO A 38 14.61 12.41 12.50
C PRO A 38 14.30 13.91 12.28
N GLU A 39 15.19 14.63 11.60
CA GLU A 39 15.02 16.06 11.29
C GLU A 39 14.33 16.34 9.95
N ALA A 40 14.05 15.30 9.14
CA ALA A 40 13.44 15.50 7.84
C ALA A 40 12.04 16.10 7.96
N SER A 41 11.80 17.12 7.13
CA SER A 41 10.51 17.77 7.08
C SER A 41 9.43 16.84 6.52
N LYS A 42 8.18 17.28 6.65
CA LYS A 42 7.05 16.60 6.01
C LYS A 42 7.17 16.61 4.48
N GLU A 43 7.78 17.64 3.91
CA GLU A 43 7.95 17.76 2.46
C GLU A 43 9.00 16.79 1.93
N ASP A 44 10.14 16.69 2.62
CA ASP A 44 11.22 15.74 2.28
C ASP A 44 10.70 14.31 2.28
N ARG A 45 9.92 13.97 3.30
CA ARG A 45 9.30 12.65 3.39
C ARG A 45 8.32 12.37 2.25
N LYS A 46 7.56 13.38 1.83
CA LYS A 46 6.61 13.26 0.71
C LYS A 46 7.35 13.07 -0.61
N ALA A 47 8.46 13.79 -0.81
CA ALA A 47 9.34 13.63 -1.96
C ALA A 47 9.95 12.23 -1.99
N ALA A 48 10.57 11.80 -0.89
CA ALA A 48 11.17 10.47 -0.76
C ALA A 48 10.14 9.34 -0.96
N TRP A 49 8.92 9.50 -0.43
CA TRP A 49 7.85 8.54 -0.70
C TRP A 49 7.47 8.49 -2.17
N LYS A 50 7.41 9.63 -2.87
CA LYS A 50 7.04 9.67 -4.30
C LYS A 50 7.99 8.81 -5.14
N GLU A 51 9.27 8.84 -4.82
CA GLU A 51 10.32 8.05 -5.48
C GLU A 51 10.25 6.57 -5.07
N ALA A 52 10.15 6.29 -3.76
CA ALA A 52 10.17 4.93 -3.23
C ALA A 52 8.87 4.15 -3.48
N LYS A 53 7.73 4.84 -3.65
CA LYS A 53 6.37 4.27 -3.65
C LYS A 53 6.22 3.05 -4.55
N LYS A 54 6.70 3.12 -5.79
CA LYS A 54 6.51 2.04 -6.77
C LYS A 54 7.25 0.78 -6.36
N ALA A 55 8.51 0.92 -5.94
CA ALA A 55 9.34 -0.20 -5.48
C ALA A 55 8.80 -0.79 -4.17
N GLN A 56 8.52 0.05 -3.19
CA GLN A 56 7.98 -0.34 -1.88
C GLN A 56 6.62 -1.06 -2.01
N THR A 57 5.72 -0.55 -2.86
CA THR A 57 4.42 -1.20 -3.11
C THR A 57 4.59 -2.58 -3.77
N LYS A 58 5.54 -2.73 -4.70
CA LYS A 58 5.81 -4.03 -5.35
C LYS A 58 6.32 -5.05 -4.34
N ILE A 59 7.20 -4.63 -3.42
CA ILE A 59 7.71 -5.49 -2.34
C ILE A 59 6.54 -5.89 -1.42
N ALA A 60 5.77 -4.92 -0.93
CA ALA A 60 4.64 -5.20 -0.03
C ALA A 60 3.62 -6.16 -0.64
N LEU A 61 3.27 -6.02 -1.93
CA LEU A 61 2.36 -6.95 -2.60
C LEU A 61 2.94 -8.36 -2.70
N ARG A 62 4.24 -8.51 -2.96
CA ARG A 62 4.91 -9.82 -2.95
C ARG A 62 4.93 -10.42 -1.55
N THR A 63 5.10 -9.60 -0.51
CA THR A 63 5.04 -10.05 0.89
C THR A 63 3.63 -10.57 1.22
N LEU A 64 2.58 -9.85 0.84
CA LEU A 64 1.20 -10.32 1.03
C LEU A 64 0.95 -11.67 0.35
N THR A 65 1.39 -11.83 -0.90
CA THR A 65 1.28 -13.12 -1.61
C THR A 65 2.05 -14.25 -0.91
N GLN A 66 3.21 -13.96 -0.33
CA GLN A 66 3.97 -14.97 0.42
C GLN A 66 3.28 -15.35 1.72
N MET A 67 2.68 -14.39 2.43
CA MET A 67 1.90 -14.67 3.63
C MET A 67 0.67 -15.53 3.33
N GLU A 68 -0.05 -15.24 2.24
CA GLU A 68 -1.16 -16.10 1.79
C GLU A 68 -0.72 -17.53 1.51
N ARG A 69 0.44 -17.72 0.86
CA ARG A 69 1.02 -19.04 0.61
C ARG A 69 1.45 -19.76 1.89
N ALA A 70 1.82 -19.02 2.93
CA ALA A 70 2.14 -19.54 4.24
C ALA A 70 0.89 -19.84 5.10
N GLY A 71 -0.32 -19.67 4.54
CA GLY A 71 -1.58 -19.98 5.21
C GLY A 71 -2.21 -18.81 5.97
N PHE A 72 -1.67 -17.59 5.85
CA PHE A 72 -2.26 -16.40 6.47
C PHE A 72 -3.37 -15.82 5.58
N GLY A 73 -4.55 -15.62 6.17
CA GLY A 73 -5.62 -14.83 5.54
C GLY A 73 -5.51 -13.34 5.90
N PHE A 74 -5.93 -12.47 4.99
CA PHE A 74 -6.12 -11.05 5.27
C PHE A 74 -7.60 -10.71 5.13
N THR A 75 -8.16 -10.07 6.16
CA THR A 75 -9.49 -9.47 6.11
C THR A 75 -9.36 -7.97 6.28
N VAL A 76 -10.13 -7.21 5.49
CA VAL A 76 -10.27 -5.76 5.69
C VAL A 76 -11.64 -5.55 6.33
N PRO A 77 -11.72 -5.43 7.67
CA PRO A 77 -12.99 -5.12 8.31
C PRO A 77 -13.45 -3.74 7.82
N ALA A 78 -14.78 -3.57 7.72
CA ALA A 78 -15.33 -2.24 7.53
C ALA A 78 -14.79 -1.33 8.64
N PRO A 79 -14.35 -0.09 8.33
CA PRO A 79 -13.92 0.82 9.37
C PRO A 79 -15.07 0.94 10.36
N ALA A 80 -14.80 0.65 11.64
CA ALA A 80 -15.77 0.92 12.69
C ALA A 80 -16.19 2.38 12.51
N ALA A 81 -17.48 2.61 12.27
CA ALA A 81 -18.02 3.96 12.26
C ALA A 81 -17.55 4.58 13.57
N GLN A 82 -16.62 5.54 13.49
CA GLN A 82 -16.18 6.25 14.67
C GLN A 82 -17.45 6.88 15.20
N ALA A 83 -17.90 6.38 16.35
CA ALA A 83 -18.90 7.07 17.14
C ALA A 83 -18.36 8.49 17.28
N ALA A 84 -19.11 9.44 16.74
CA ALA A 84 -18.88 10.84 16.98
C ALA A 84 -19.01 11.04 18.50
N GLU A 85 -17.89 11.35 19.15
CA GLU A 85 -17.84 11.95 20.47
C GLU A 85 -16.81 13.09 20.43
#